data_AF-A0A561TGR9-F1
#
_entry.id   AF-A0A561TGR9-F1
#
_cell.length_a   1.000
_cell.length_b   1.000
_cell.length_c   1.000
_cell.angle_alpha   90.00
_cell.angle_beta   90.00
_cell.angle_gamma   90.00
#
_symmetry.space_group_name_H-M   'P 1'
#
loop_
_entity.id
_entity.type
_entity.pdbx_description
1 polymer ?
#
loop_
_entity_poly.entity_id
_entity_poly.type
_entity_poly.pdbx_seq_one_letter_code
_entity_poly.pdbx_strand_id
1 'polypeptide(L)'
;MRSVGFRPDYARVTVGWPAAGHRWTTGPAPAGFTDRLAAVLDAQQVNAVLGLHECALCPTPLPDAHPWYTPRPGHLRASAGTGEIRVPGTPGTVFAAPHLIGHYVADHGYLPPRPFVEAVLAFDPYGPWPARFPGIRFPWIPDDATLRHVDEDRPVV
;
A
#
# COMPACT_ATOMS: atom_id res chain seq x y z
N MET A 1 0.99 -19.07 -13.36
CA MET A 1 1.12 -17.83 -12.58
C MET A 1 2.34 -18.01 -11.69
N ARG A 2 3.42 -17.25 -11.90
CA ARG A 2 4.63 -17.36 -11.07
C ARG A 2 4.36 -16.66 -9.74
N SER A 3 4.48 -17.40 -8.64
CA SER A 3 4.40 -16.84 -7.30
C SER A 3 5.78 -16.93 -6.63
N VAL A 4 6.11 -15.93 -5.84
CA VAL A 4 7.30 -15.92 -4.99
C VAL A 4 6.81 -15.91 -3.55
N GLY A 5 7.22 -16.89 -2.76
CA GLY A 5 6.98 -16.92 -1.32
C GLY A 5 8.23 -16.48 -0.58
N PHE A 6 8.12 -15.53 0.33
CA PHE A 6 9.17 -15.21 1.29
C PHE A 6 8.59 -15.03 2.69
N ARG A 7 9.37 -15.39 3.72
CA ARG A 7 9.07 -15.08 5.11
C ARG A 7 10.07 -14.02 5.57
N PRO A 8 9.61 -12.80 5.83
CA PRO A 8 10.46 -11.78 6.40
C PRO A 8 10.50 -11.85 7.92
N ASP A 9 11.65 -11.51 8.51
CA ASP A 9 11.83 -11.35 9.95
C ASP A 9 11.48 -9.93 10.45
N TYR A 10 10.97 -9.05 9.57
CA TYR A 10 10.66 -7.66 9.93
C TYR A 10 9.40 -7.52 10.81
N ALA A 11 9.41 -6.46 11.63
CA ALA A 11 8.22 -5.92 12.27
C ALA A 11 7.29 -5.27 11.23
N ARG A 12 5.99 -5.50 11.37
CA ARG A 12 4.96 -4.90 10.51
C ARG A 12 4.20 -3.84 11.29
N VAL A 13 4.30 -2.59 10.85
CA VAL A 13 3.63 -1.46 11.49
C VAL A 13 2.45 -1.04 10.62
N THR A 14 1.24 -1.08 11.17
CA THR A 14 0.03 -0.69 10.43
C THR A 14 -0.22 0.81 10.55
N VAL A 15 -0.58 1.45 9.42
CA VAL A 15 -0.82 2.89 9.31
C VAL A 15 -2.05 3.12 8.44
N GLY A 16 -2.86 4.13 8.74
CA GLY A 16 -3.91 4.57 7.82
C GLY A 16 -5.24 3.82 7.88
N TRP A 17 -5.62 3.26 9.02
CA TRP A 17 -6.99 2.79 9.29
C TRP A 17 -7.72 3.73 10.28
N PRO A 18 -7.96 5.01 9.92
CA PRO A 18 -8.79 5.87 10.75
C PRO A 18 -10.23 5.31 10.79
N ALA A 19 -10.84 5.40 11.96
CA ALA A 19 -12.19 4.89 12.20
C ALA A 19 -13.02 5.94 12.95
N ALA A 20 -14.31 6.02 12.63
CA ALA A 20 -15.22 6.94 13.29
C ALA A 20 -15.17 6.76 14.82
N GLY A 21 -15.20 7.88 15.55
CA GLY A 21 -15.10 7.87 17.02
C GLY A 21 -13.67 7.80 17.59
N HIS A 22 -12.65 7.63 16.74
CA HIS A 22 -11.25 7.68 17.17
C HIS A 22 -10.61 9.01 16.76
N ARG A 23 -9.61 9.45 17.52
CA ARG A 23 -8.81 10.64 17.17
C ARG A 23 -7.60 10.20 16.36
N TRP A 24 -7.24 10.99 15.36
CA TRP A 24 -6.01 10.86 14.59
C TRP A 24 -5.38 12.22 14.39
N THR A 25 -4.09 12.23 14.07
CA THR A 25 -3.38 13.45 13.72
C THR A 25 -3.93 13.97 12.39
N THR A 26 -4.24 15.25 12.34
CA THR A 26 -4.63 15.96 11.13
C THR A 26 -3.67 17.11 10.85
N GLY A 27 -3.56 17.49 9.58
CA GLY A 27 -2.70 18.59 9.18
C GLY A 27 -2.27 18.48 7.72
N PRO A 28 -1.59 19.51 7.20
CA PRO A 28 -1.07 19.47 5.85
C PRO A 28 -0.02 18.36 5.72
N ALA A 29 -0.15 17.56 4.66
CA ALA A 29 0.90 16.63 4.27
C ALA A 29 2.16 17.40 3.85
N PRO A 30 3.38 16.89 4.16
CA PRO A 30 4.61 17.48 3.66
C PRO A 30 4.66 17.54 2.12
N ALA A 31 5.39 18.51 1.59
CA ALA A 31 5.52 18.72 0.15
C ALA A 31 5.98 17.42 -0.57
N GLY A 32 5.32 17.09 -1.68
CA GLY A 32 5.62 15.89 -2.48
C GLY A 32 5.15 14.56 -1.89
N PHE A 33 4.67 14.52 -0.64
CA PHE A 33 4.22 13.26 -0.03
C PHE A 33 3.01 12.67 -0.75
N THR A 34 2.00 13.48 -1.09
CA THR A 34 0.79 13.02 -1.78
C THR A 34 1.12 12.43 -3.15
N ASP A 35 2.01 13.08 -3.90
CA ASP A 35 2.42 12.64 -5.23
C ASP A 35 3.20 11.34 -5.15
N ARG A 36 4.11 11.23 -4.17
CA ARG A 36 4.87 10.00 -3.95
C ARG A 36 3.98 8.85 -3.48
N LEU A 37 3.03 9.12 -2.58
CA LEU A 37 2.06 8.14 -2.13
C LEU A 37 1.17 7.65 -3.28
N ALA A 38 0.75 8.55 -4.18
CA ALA A 38 0.02 8.19 -5.38
C ALA A 38 0.84 7.23 -6.28
N ALA A 39 2.12 7.53 -6.51
CA ALA A 39 3.00 6.66 -7.28
C ALA A 39 3.15 5.26 -6.64
N VAL A 40 3.21 5.17 -5.31
CA VAL A 40 3.22 3.89 -4.60
C VAL A 40 1.91 3.12 -4.80
N LEU A 41 0.76 3.80 -4.68
CA LEU A 41 -0.55 3.19 -4.91
C LEU A 41 -0.75 2.74 -6.36
N ASP A 42 -0.15 3.44 -7.32
CA ASP A 42 -0.19 3.06 -8.73
C ASP A 42 0.67 1.81 -9.01
N ALA A 43 1.80 1.69 -8.32
CA ALA A 43 2.75 0.60 -8.53
C ALA A 43 2.42 -0.67 -7.73
N GLN A 44 1.67 -0.55 -6.62
CA GLN A 44 1.52 -1.63 -5.65
C GLN A 44 0.09 -2.15 -5.49
N GLN A 45 -0.03 -3.47 -5.34
CA GLN A 45 -1.21 -4.12 -4.77
C GLN A 45 -0.78 -5.39 -4.02
N VAL A 46 -0.98 -5.40 -2.69
CA VAL A 46 -0.66 -6.51 -1.79
C VAL A 46 -1.90 -6.99 -1.07
N ASN A 47 -1.97 -8.31 -0.79
CA ASN A 47 -3.08 -8.95 -0.07
C ASN A 47 -4.46 -8.56 -0.62
N ALA A 48 -4.61 -8.59 -1.94
CA ALA A 48 -5.89 -8.30 -2.56
C ALA A 48 -6.95 -9.32 -2.11
N VAL A 49 -8.12 -8.81 -1.71
CA VAL A 49 -9.27 -9.61 -1.31
C VAL A 49 -10.45 -9.38 -2.25
N LEU A 50 -11.42 -10.30 -2.24
CA LEU A 50 -12.68 -10.16 -2.99
C LEU A 50 -13.67 -9.19 -2.33
N GLY A 51 -13.46 -8.86 -1.05
CA GLY A 51 -14.26 -7.89 -0.31
C GLY A 51 -13.79 -6.46 -0.53
N LEU A 52 -14.66 -5.50 -0.18
CA LEU A 52 -14.38 -4.08 -0.31
C LEU A 52 -14.15 -3.44 1.07
N HIS A 53 -13.02 -2.76 1.24
CA HIS A 53 -12.84 -1.82 2.34
C HIS A 53 -13.41 -0.46 1.89
N GLU A 54 -14.61 -0.15 2.36
CA GLU A 54 -15.28 1.13 2.14
C GLU A 54 -14.89 2.13 3.24
N CYS A 55 -14.76 3.41 2.87
CA CYS A 55 -14.54 4.47 3.85
C CYS A 55 -15.79 4.65 4.74
N ALA A 56 -15.62 4.45 6.05
CA ALA A 56 -16.67 4.68 7.05
C ALA A 56 -16.76 6.14 7.56
N LEU A 57 -15.90 7.03 7.05
CA LEU A 57 -15.86 8.45 7.46
C LEU A 57 -16.64 9.36 6.51
N CYS A 58 -16.86 8.93 5.26
CA CYS A 58 -17.69 9.67 4.32
C CYS A 58 -19.17 9.57 4.72
N PRO A 59 -19.95 10.66 4.65
CA PRO A 59 -21.40 10.59 4.87
C PRO A 59 -22.12 9.76 3.79
N THR A 60 -21.56 9.73 2.58
CA THR A 60 -21.95 8.84 1.47
C THR A 60 -20.71 8.45 0.67
N PRO A 61 -20.69 7.31 -0.04
CA PRO A 61 -19.59 6.98 -0.94
C PRO A 61 -19.29 8.11 -1.93
N LEU A 62 -18.01 8.39 -2.16
CA LEU A 62 -17.60 9.36 -3.16
C LEU A 62 -17.83 8.79 -4.58
N PRO A 63 -18.31 9.61 -5.53
CA PRO A 63 -18.50 9.18 -6.91
C PRO A 63 -17.15 8.96 -7.60
N ASP A 64 -17.14 8.13 -8.66
CA ASP A 64 -15.93 7.89 -9.45
C ASP A 64 -15.43 9.13 -10.23
N ALA A 65 -16.22 10.20 -10.29
CA ALA A 65 -15.77 11.48 -10.86
C ALA A 65 -15.01 12.36 -9.84
N HIS A 66 -14.76 11.86 -8.63
CA HIS A 66 -14.10 12.65 -7.58
C HIS A 66 -12.69 13.11 -8.01
N PRO A 67 -12.27 14.36 -7.77
CA PRO A 67 -11.04 14.93 -8.33
C PRO A 67 -9.75 14.15 -7.99
N TRP A 68 -9.74 13.47 -6.84
CA TRP A 68 -8.60 12.69 -6.36
C TRP A 68 -8.62 11.23 -6.81
N TYR A 69 -9.67 10.81 -7.51
CA TYR A 69 -9.83 9.45 -7.98
C TYR A 69 -9.35 9.29 -9.43
N THR A 70 -8.19 8.67 -9.54
CA THR A 70 -7.75 7.98 -10.75
C THR A 70 -7.82 6.49 -10.43
N PRO A 71 -8.46 5.63 -11.24
CA PRO A 71 -8.47 4.19 -10.99
C PRO A 71 -7.04 3.64 -10.88
N ARG A 72 -6.69 3.05 -9.73
CA ARG A 72 -5.39 2.42 -9.46
C ARG A 72 -5.58 0.96 -9.07
N PRO A 73 -4.52 0.12 -9.12
CA PRO A 73 -4.59 -1.26 -8.66
C PRO A 73 -5.24 -1.41 -7.28
N GLY A 74 -6.37 -2.12 -7.24
CA GLY A 74 -7.10 -2.39 -6.02
C GLY A 74 -7.82 -1.19 -5.40
N HIS A 75 -7.94 -0.06 -6.08
CA HIS A 75 -9.04 0.89 -5.85
C HIS A 75 -10.20 0.51 -6.76
N LEU A 76 -11.40 0.37 -6.18
CA LEU A 76 -12.61 0.10 -6.98
C LEU A 76 -13.43 1.36 -7.25
N ARG A 77 -13.36 2.34 -6.34
CA ARG A 77 -14.01 3.65 -6.45
C ARG A 77 -13.30 4.66 -5.55
N ALA A 78 -13.66 5.94 -5.68
CA ALA A 78 -13.02 7.05 -4.95
C ALA A 78 -12.87 6.82 -3.44
N SER A 79 -13.87 6.22 -2.80
CA SER A 79 -13.85 5.95 -1.35
C SER A 79 -13.86 4.45 -1.02
N ALA A 80 -13.28 3.58 -1.86
CA ALA A 80 -13.12 2.17 -1.53
C ALA A 80 -11.94 1.43 -2.22
N GLY A 81 -11.37 0.42 -1.53
CA GLY A 81 -10.30 -0.43 -2.08
C GLY A 81 -10.28 -1.87 -1.55
N THR A 82 -9.48 -2.73 -2.16
CA THR A 82 -9.49 -4.20 -1.94
C THR A 82 -8.17 -4.77 -1.41
N GLY A 83 -7.21 -3.93 -1.02
CA GLY A 83 -5.90 -4.41 -0.61
C GLY A 83 -5.07 -3.35 0.11
N GLU A 84 -3.77 -3.61 0.14
CA GLU A 84 -2.78 -2.85 0.89
C GLU A 84 -1.58 -2.47 0.03
N ILE A 85 -0.88 -1.42 0.45
CA ILE A 85 0.50 -1.15 0.05
C ILE A 85 1.47 -1.53 1.16
N ARG A 86 2.72 -1.78 0.78
CA ARG A 86 3.82 -2.08 1.70
C ARG A 86 5.00 -1.15 1.42
N VAL A 87 5.40 -0.41 2.45
CA VAL A 87 6.46 0.60 2.35
C VAL A 87 7.59 0.23 3.31
N PRO A 88 8.81 -0.04 2.82
CA PRO A 88 9.96 -0.32 3.66
C PRO A 88 10.32 0.88 4.54
N GLY A 89 10.54 0.64 5.84
CA GLY A 89 11.00 1.65 6.78
C GLY A 89 12.50 1.51 7.07
N THR A 90 12.88 1.74 8.33
CA THR A 90 14.20 1.37 8.85
C THR A 90 14.43 -0.15 8.77
N PRO A 91 15.70 -0.63 8.80
CA PRO A 91 15.99 -2.06 8.79
C PRO A 91 15.12 -2.85 9.76
N GLY A 92 14.55 -3.97 9.28
CA GLY A 92 13.65 -4.79 10.07
C GLY A 92 12.23 -4.21 10.27
N THR A 93 11.82 -3.17 9.54
CA THR A 93 10.46 -2.62 9.61
C THR A 93 9.83 -2.44 8.23
N VAL A 94 8.57 -2.84 8.10
CA VAL A 94 7.72 -2.53 6.96
C VAL A 94 6.41 -1.93 7.43
N PHE A 95 6.04 -0.82 6.82
CA PHE A 95 4.73 -0.23 7.00
C PHE A 95 3.71 -0.90 6.09
N ALA A 96 2.52 -1.14 6.63
CA ALA A 96 1.35 -1.62 5.89
C ALA A 96 0.23 -0.57 5.97
N ALA A 97 -0.33 -0.19 4.83
CA ALA A 97 -1.40 0.79 4.76
C ALA A 97 -2.48 0.32 3.76
N PRO A 98 -3.77 0.70 3.96
CA PRO A 98 -4.81 0.33 3.03
C PRO A 98 -4.61 1.09 1.74
N HIS A 99 -5.16 0.61 0.62
CA HIS A 99 -5.28 1.44 -0.58
C HIS A 99 -5.99 2.78 -0.29
N LEU A 100 -6.92 2.81 0.68
CA LEU A 100 -7.61 4.03 1.12
C LEU A 100 -6.73 5.08 1.80
N ILE A 101 -5.45 4.82 2.09
CA ILE A 101 -4.55 5.80 2.71
C ILE A 101 -4.53 7.15 1.98
N GLY A 102 -4.49 7.14 0.64
CA GLY A 102 -4.50 8.36 -0.16
C GLY A 102 -5.79 9.16 0.00
N HIS A 103 -6.93 8.47 0.01
CA HIS A 103 -8.24 9.08 0.27
C HIS A 103 -8.32 9.67 1.68
N TYR A 104 -7.81 8.97 2.70
CA TYR A 104 -7.79 9.52 4.06
C TYR A 104 -6.93 10.78 4.18
N VAL A 105 -5.78 10.83 3.50
CA VAL A 105 -4.91 12.00 3.46
C VAL A 105 -5.58 13.16 2.73
N ALA A 106 -6.10 12.92 1.52
CA ALA A 106 -6.64 13.96 0.66
C ALA A 106 -8.00 14.50 1.14
N ASP A 107 -8.90 13.61 1.57
CA ASP A 107 -10.31 13.93 1.77
C ASP A 107 -10.70 14.02 3.25
N HIS A 108 -9.92 13.39 4.14
CA HIS A 108 -10.15 13.41 5.59
C HIS A 108 -9.03 14.08 6.39
N GLY A 109 -8.04 14.67 5.70
CA GLY A 109 -6.93 15.40 6.31
C GLY A 109 -6.09 14.57 7.27
N TYR A 110 -6.11 13.24 7.12
CA TYR A 110 -5.28 12.34 7.93
C TYR A 110 -3.81 12.66 7.69
N LEU A 111 -3.08 12.99 8.76
CA LEU A 111 -1.64 13.17 8.72
C LEU A 111 -0.97 11.89 9.24
N PRO A 112 -0.34 11.08 8.36
CA PRO A 112 0.30 9.85 8.78
C PRO A 112 1.48 10.11 9.74
N PRO A 113 1.89 9.11 10.55
CA PRO A 113 3.07 9.24 11.39
C PRO A 113 4.31 9.60 10.58
N ARG A 114 5.15 10.50 11.11
CA ARG A 114 6.36 10.98 10.43
C ARG A 114 7.25 9.85 9.85
N PRO A 115 7.54 8.74 10.55
CA PRO A 115 8.34 7.64 9.98
C PRO A 115 7.74 7.03 8.72
N PHE A 116 6.40 6.96 8.61
CA PHE A 116 5.73 6.49 7.40
C PHE A 116 5.88 7.49 6.26
N VAL A 117 5.74 8.78 6.56
CA VAL A 117 5.92 9.86 5.58
C VAL A 117 7.33 9.84 5.00
N GLU A 118 8.35 9.76 5.86
CA GLU A 118 9.75 9.66 5.47
C GLU A 118 10.02 8.41 4.62
N ALA A 119 9.46 7.26 5.02
CA ALA A 119 9.58 6.01 4.27
C ALA A 119 8.96 6.10 2.87
N VAL A 120 7.76 6.68 2.73
CA VAL A 120 7.12 6.88 1.41
C VAL A 120 7.95 7.80 0.53
N LEU A 121 8.46 8.91 1.08
CA LEU A 121 9.28 9.86 0.35
C LEU A 121 10.59 9.22 -0.16
N ALA A 122 11.20 8.34 0.63
CA ALA A 122 12.44 7.66 0.27
C ALA A 122 12.23 6.45 -0.66
N PHE A 123 11.07 5.81 -0.62
CA PHE A 123 10.82 4.57 -1.33
C PHE A 123 10.67 4.80 -2.84
N ASP A 124 11.38 4.03 -3.68
CA ASP A 124 11.26 4.05 -5.14
C ASP A 124 10.27 2.99 -5.66
N PRO A 125 9.02 3.36 -6.01
CA PRO A 125 8.01 2.42 -6.50
C PRO A 125 8.33 1.86 -7.90
N TYR A 126 9.24 2.49 -8.65
CA TYR A 126 9.60 2.09 -10.01
C TYR A 126 11.05 1.61 -10.13
N GLY A 127 11.67 1.24 -9.02
CA GLY A 127 13.01 0.67 -8.99
C GLY A 127 13.13 -0.64 -9.81
N PRO A 128 14.24 -1.39 -9.71
CA PRO A 128 14.54 -2.52 -10.61
C PRO A 128 13.57 -3.72 -10.46
N TRP A 129 12.68 -3.69 -9.48
CA TRP A 129 11.83 -4.77 -9.05
C TRP A 129 10.82 -5.27 -10.10
N PRO A 130 10.09 -4.43 -10.86
CA PRO A 130 9.17 -4.91 -11.89
C PRO A 130 9.89 -5.66 -13.01
N ALA A 131 11.13 -5.29 -13.32
CA ALA A 131 11.97 -6.01 -14.28
C ALA A 131 12.45 -7.36 -13.71
N ARG A 132 12.81 -7.39 -12.41
CA ARG A 132 13.24 -8.60 -11.71
C ARG A 132 12.09 -9.60 -11.52
N PHE A 133 10.87 -9.11 -11.34
CA PHE A 133 9.67 -9.91 -11.07
C PHE A 133 8.48 -9.49 -11.94
N PRO A 134 8.52 -9.80 -13.25
CA PRO A 134 7.48 -9.39 -14.18
C PRO A 134 6.12 -10.00 -13.79
N GLY A 135 5.08 -9.16 -13.79
CA GLY A 135 3.71 -9.55 -13.44
C GLY A 135 3.42 -9.60 -11.94
N ILE A 136 4.40 -9.32 -11.06
CA ILE A 136 4.18 -9.19 -9.62
C ILE A 136 3.87 -7.72 -9.31
N ARG A 137 2.68 -7.48 -8.72
CA ARG A 137 2.16 -6.14 -8.37
C ARG A 137 2.73 -5.57 -7.07
N PHE A 138 3.63 -6.28 -6.41
CA PHE A 138 4.48 -5.75 -5.35
C PHE A 138 5.80 -6.52 -5.38
N PRO A 139 6.74 -6.06 -6.21
CA PRO A 139 7.96 -6.82 -6.46
C PRO A 139 9.09 -6.47 -5.47
N TRP A 140 8.87 -5.54 -4.53
CA TRP A 140 9.85 -5.27 -3.48
C TRP A 140 9.89 -6.45 -2.52
N ILE A 141 11.08 -7.03 -2.41
CA ILE A 141 11.40 -8.10 -1.48
C ILE A 141 12.58 -7.60 -0.66
N PRO A 142 12.53 -7.67 0.68
CA PRO A 142 13.67 -7.32 1.52
C PRO A 142 14.94 -8.07 1.10
N ASP A 143 16.10 -7.44 1.23
CA ASP A 143 17.38 -8.07 0.88
C ASP A 143 17.70 -9.28 1.76
N ASP A 144 17.16 -9.34 2.98
CA ASP A 144 17.28 -10.45 3.93
C ASP A 144 16.17 -11.52 3.76
N ALA A 145 15.25 -11.33 2.82
CA ALA A 145 14.18 -12.29 2.61
C ALA A 145 14.71 -13.59 2.02
N THR A 146 14.33 -14.72 2.64
CA THR A 146 14.54 -16.03 2.04
C THR A 146 13.51 -16.26 0.93
N LEU A 147 13.96 -16.25 -0.33
CA LEU A 147 13.15 -16.57 -1.49
C LEU A 147 12.91 -18.08 -1.60
N ARG A 148 11.66 -18.51 -1.72
CA ARG A 148 11.30 -19.86 -2.16
C ARG A 148 10.75 -19.77 -3.58
N HIS A 149 11.47 -20.33 -4.54
CA HIS A 149 10.96 -20.52 -5.90
C HIS A 149 9.92 -21.63 -5.87
N VAL A 150 8.72 -21.38 -6.40
CA VAL A 150 7.59 -22.32 -6.35
C VAL A 150 7.63 -23.33 -7.52
N ASP A 151 8.69 -23.32 -8.35
CA ASP A 151 8.80 -24.16 -9.55
C ASP A 151 9.76 -25.37 -9.42
N GLU A 152 10.17 -25.80 -8.20
CA GLU A 152 11.09 -26.95 -8.03
C GLU A 152 10.61 -28.08 -7.11
N ASP A 153 9.41 -28.02 -6.52
CA ASP A 153 8.98 -28.99 -5.50
C ASP A 153 7.65 -29.70 -5.81
N ARG A 154 7.30 -29.90 -7.09
CA ARG A 154 6.25 -30.88 -7.43
C ARG A 154 6.90 -32.26 -7.50
N PRO A 155 6.70 -33.17 -6.51
CA PRO A 155 7.03 -34.55 -6.75
C PRO A 155 6.19 -35.02 -7.93
N VAL A 156 6.85 -35.69 -8.88
CA VAL A 156 6.16 -36.42 -9.93
C VAL A 156 5.47 -37.60 -9.23
N VAL A 157 4.17 -37.45 -8.99
CA VAL A 157 3.25 -38.54 -8.68
C VAL A 157 2.05 -38.41 -9.61
#